data_AF-A0A260P3W7-F1
#
_entry.id   AF-A0A260P3W7-F1
#
_cell.length_a   1.000
_cell.length_b   1.000
_cell.length_c   1.000
_cell.angle_alpha   90.00
_cell.angle_beta   90.00
_cell.angle_gamma   90.00
#
_symmetry.space_group_name_H-M   'P 1'
#
loop_
_entity.id
_entity.type
_entity.pdbx_description
1 polymer ?
#
loop_
_entity_poly.entity_id
_entity_poly.type
_entity_poly.pdbx_seq_one_letter_code
_entity_poly.pdbx_strand_id
1 'polypeptide(L)'
;MEIVLIILVIAAVALLVLRSKKNSAAAAETALADAKADARQSIERLGGQVYNLIGTDTPSKQALADASERNIAAGSQIDQATTPEQARLAKQTALEGLYYIRAARLAMGMDPGPEVQGIDGQQQAGRVTEDRKVDFEGREIAASPDPSDRTPNYYPGGRVAGRPVPAGWYSEPWWRPALVAGAWGMGSMFLFSAMFSGMAGVPEETAAGEDMGADGSDGGSGDDYNGGDSGGDTEYGAMDDGGGGMFDGGGDFGGGGDFGGF
;
A
#
# COMPACT_ATOMS: atom_id res chain seq x y z
N MET A 1 -56.04 -6.19 23.99
CA MET A 1 -55.39 -7.14 23.06
C MET A 1 -54.38 -6.44 22.17
N GLU A 2 -54.70 -5.27 21.61
CA GLU A 2 -53.82 -4.49 20.72
C GLU A 2 -52.44 -4.14 21.31
N ILE A 3 -52.39 -3.64 22.56
CA ILE A 3 -51.12 -3.29 23.24
C ILE A 3 -50.20 -4.52 23.43
N VAL A 4 -50.78 -5.67 23.77
CA VAL A 4 -50.01 -6.93 23.93
C VAL A 4 -49.42 -7.39 22.60
N LEU A 5 -50.18 -7.22 21.51
CA LEU A 5 -49.74 -7.53 20.15
C LEU A 5 -48.58 -6.63 19.72
N ILE A 6 -48.66 -5.33 20.02
CA ILE A 6 -47.58 -4.35 19.73
C ILE A 6 -46.30 -4.73 20.48
N ILE A 7 -46.39 -5.05 21.78
CA ILE A 7 -45.23 -5.45 22.59
C ILE A 7 -44.57 -6.72 22.03
N LEU A 8 -45.37 -7.71 21.61
CA LEU A 8 -44.86 -8.94 21.01
C LEU A 8 -44.13 -8.68 19.69
N VAL A 9 -44.66 -7.78 18.85
CA VAL A 9 -44.00 -7.39 17.59
C VAL A 9 -42.67 -6.69 17.88
N ILE A 10 -42.63 -5.74 18.82
CA ILE A 10 -41.39 -5.04 19.20
C ILE A 10 -40.36 -6.04 19.74
N ALA A 11 -40.76 -6.98 20.61
CA ALA A 11 -39.88 -8.00 21.13
C ALA A 11 -39.34 -8.94 20.02
N ALA A 12 -40.19 -9.31 19.06
CA ALA A 12 -39.79 -10.13 17.92
C ALA A 12 -38.78 -9.39 17.02
N VAL A 13 -39.04 -8.11 16.71
CA VAL A 13 -38.12 -7.26 15.93
C VAL A 13 -36.79 -7.08 16.66
N ALA A 14 -36.81 -6.79 17.97
CA ALA A 14 -35.60 -6.66 18.77
C ALA A 14 -34.77 -7.96 18.77
N LEU A 15 -35.41 -9.12 18.91
CA LEU A 15 -34.75 -10.42 18.85
C LEU A 15 -34.16 -10.71 17.47
N LEU A 16 -34.86 -10.34 16.39
CA LEU A 16 -34.38 -10.45 15.01
C LEU A 16 -33.12 -9.58 14.80
N VAL A 17 -33.16 -8.31 15.21
CA VAL A 17 -32.03 -7.39 15.11
C VAL A 17 -30.82 -7.90 15.90
N LEU A 18 -31.02 -8.40 17.13
CA LEU A 18 -29.93 -8.96 17.94
C LEU A 18 -29.30 -10.21 17.31
N ARG A 19 -30.11 -11.08 16.70
CA ARG A 19 -29.60 -12.24 15.95
C ARG A 19 -28.83 -11.83 14.71
N SER A 20 -29.35 -10.89 13.92
CA SER A 20 -28.65 -10.37 12.74
C SER A 20 -27.31 -9.75 13.12
N LYS A 21 -27.26 -8.90 14.15
CA LYS A 21 -26.00 -8.31 14.65
C LYS A 21 -24.98 -9.35 15.08
N LYS A 22 -25.40 -10.40 15.80
CA LYS A 22 -24.51 -11.49 16.22
C LYS A 22 -23.97 -12.30 15.04
N ASN A 23 -24.82 -12.63 14.07
CA ASN A 23 -24.41 -13.36 12.89
C ASN A 23 -23.44 -12.53 12.03
N SER A 24 -23.71 -11.24 11.84
CA SER A 24 -22.82 -10.33 11.12
C SER A 24 -21.47 -10.17 11.83
N ALA A 25 -21.45 -10.08 13.16
CA ALA A 25 -20.21 -10.01 13.93
C ALA A 25 -19.36 -11.28 13.80
N ALA A 26 -19.99 -12.46 13.91
CA ALA A 26 -19.30 -13.74 13.74
C ALA A 26 -18.75 -13.94 12.32
N ALA A 27 -19.50 -13.49 11.30
CA ALA A 27 -19.05 -13.52 9.92
C ALA A 27 -17.86 -12.58 9.68
N ALA A 28 -17.88 -11.37 10.25
CA ALA A 28 -16.78 -10.42 10.15
C ALA A 28 -15.50 -10.93 10.86
N GLU A 29 -15.64 -11.57 12.02
CA GLU A 29 -14.52 -12.19 12.74
C GLU A 29 -13.87 -13.31 11.93
N THR A 30 -14.69 -14.17 11.32
CA THR A 30 -14.21 -15.28 10.47
C THR A 30 -13.50 -14.73 9.23
N ALA A 31 -14.09 -13.74 8.55
CA ALA A 31 -13.48 -13.09 7.39
C ALA A 31 -12.14 -12.42 7.73
N LEU A 32 -12.03 -11.81 8.92
CA LEU A 32 -10.77 -11.25 9.40
C LEU A 32 -9.72 -12.34 9.66
N ALA A 33 -10.11 -13.43 10.33
CA ALA A 33 -9.23 -14.54 10.63
C ALA A 33 -8.68 -15.20 9.35
N ASP A 34 -9.54 -15.42 8.36
CA ASP A 34 -9.17 -15.99 7.06
C ASP A 34 -8.22 -15.06 6.31
N ALA A 35 -8.53 -13.77 6.23
CA ALA A 35 -7.66 -12.78 5.59
C ALA A 35 -6.29 -12.68 6.29
N LYS A 36 -6.26 -12.80 7.63
CA LYS A 36 -5.01 -12.83 8.39
C LYS A 36 -4.18 -14.07 8.10
N ALA A 37 -4.81 -15.24 8.00
CA ALA A 37 -4.12 -16.49 7.68
C ALA A 37 -3.48 -16.45 6.29
N ASP A 38 -4.23 -15.97 5.28
CA ASP A 38 -3.75 -15.81 3.91
C ASP A 38 -2.56 -14.81 3.80
N ALA A 39 -2.65 -13.69 4.51
CA ALA A 39 -1.55 -12.73 4.60
C ALA A 39 -0.31 -13.33 5.27
N ARG A 40 -0.48 -13.99 6.41
CA ARG A 40 0.63 -14.63 7.16
C ARG A 40 1.35 -15.67 6.32
N GLN A 41 0.64 -16.49 5.55
CA GLN A 41 1.27 -17.45 4.64
C GLN A 41 2.25 -16.76 3.66
N SER A 42 1.84 -15.60 3.11
CA SER A 42 2.69 -14.84 2.17
C SER A 42 3.88 -14.19 2.89
N ILE A 43 3.68 -13.67 4.10
CA ILE A 43 4.72 -13.06 4.94
C ILE A 43 5.75 -14.11 5.38
N GLU A 44 5.32 -15.28 5.84
CA GLU A 44 6.21 -16.37 6.23
C GLU A 44 7.03 -16.87 5.04
N ARG A 45 6.41 -16.99 3.86
CA ARG A 45 7.11 -17.31 2.61
C ARG A 45 8.20 -16.27 2.31
N LEU A 46 7.88 -14.98 2.45
CA LEU A 46 8.82 -13.88 2.23
C LEU A 46 9.97 -13.93 3.24
N GLY A 47 9.66 -13.99 4.54
CA GLY A 47 10.66 -14.06 5.61
C GLY A 47 11.61 -15.25 5.43
N GLY A 48 11.08 -16.41 5.04
CA GLY A 48 11.90 -17.59 4.73
C GLY A 48 12.89 -17.35 3.59
N GLN A 49 12.57 -16.53 2.59
CA GLN A 49 13.51 -16.19 1.52
C GLN A 49 14.53 -15.13 1.96
N VAL A 50 14.06 -14.09 2.66
CA VAL A 50 14.91 -13.01 3.19
C VAL A 50 16.04 -13.55 4.08
N TYR A 51 15.74 -14.51 4.97
CA TYR A 51 16.75 -15.05 5.88
C TYR A 51 17.72 -16.06 5.24
N ASN A 52 17.38 -16.63 4.09
CA ASN A 52 18.16 -17.71 3.46
C ASN A 52 18.97 -17.26 2.23
N LEU A 53 18.72 -16.06 1.70
CA LEU A 53 19.43 -15.53 0.54
C LEU A 53 20.46 -14.48 0.95
N ILE A 54 21.64 -14.55 0.34
CA ILE A 54 22.71 -13.56 0.52
C ILE A 54 23.08 -13.04 -0.87
N GLY A 55 22.94 -11.72 -1.07
CA GLY A 55 23.19 -11.08 -2.36
C GLY A 55 24.68 -11.10 -2.72
N THR A 56 24.98 -11.49 -3.96
CA THR A 56 26.36 -11.64 -4.47
C THR A 56 26.85 -10.44 -5.28
N ASP A 57 25.94 -9.61 -5.76
CA ASP A 57 26.18 -8.44 -6.62
C ASP A 57 25.35 -7.23 -6.15
N THR A 58 25.58 -6.07 -6.76
CA THR A 58 24.89 -4.83 -6.36
C THR A 58 23.37 -4.95 -6.50
N PRO A 59 22.82 -5.40 -7.66
CA PRO A 59 21.38 -5.48 -7.83
C PRO A 59 20.70 -6.48 -6.88
N SER A 60 21.31 -7.64 -6.62
CA SER A 60 20.77 -8.64 -5.70
C SER A 60 20.80 -8.16 -4.25
N LYS A 61 21.85 -7.48 -3.81
CA LYS A 61 21.91 -6.88 -2.46
C LYS A 61 20.83 -5.82 -2.29
N GLN A 62 20.65 -4.95 -3.28
CA GLN A 62 19.62 -3.91 -3.24
C GLN A 62 18.22 -4.54 -3.19
N ALA A 63 17.93 -5.49 -4.07
CA ALA A 63 16.64 -6.18 -4.08
C ALA A 63 16.38 -6.96 -2.79
N LEU A 64 17.38 -7.59 -2.16
CA LEU A 64 17.20 -8.25 -0.85
C LEU A 64 16.96 -7.24 0.28
N ALA A 65 17.57 -6.06 0.22
CA ALA A 65 17.29 -4.98 1.17
C ALA A 65 15.84 -4.51 1.03
N ASP A 66 15.39 -4.21 -0.20
CA ASP A 66 14.00 -3.82 -0.49
C ASP A 66 13.01 -4.94 -0.06
N ALA A 67 13.35 -6.22 -0.28
CA ALA A 67 12.54 -7.35 0.20
C ALA A 67 12.45 -7.41 1.74
N SER A 68 13.54 -7.10 2.43
CA SER A 68 13.60 -7.07 3.90
C SER A 68 12.75 -5.94 4.47
N GLU A 69 12.79 -4.76 3.85
CA GLU A 69 11.93 -3.63 4.20
C GLU A 69 10.44 -4.01 4.08
N ARG A 70 10.06 -4.66 2.96
CA ARG A 70 8.69 -5.15 2.75
C ARG A 70 8.30 -6.21 3.77
N ASN A 71 9.22 -7.10 4.16
CA ASN A 71 8.95 -8.11 5.18
C ASN A 71 8.65 -7.49 6.56
N ILE A 72 9.44 -6.48 6.96
CA ILE A 72 9.23 -5.75 8.22
C ILE A 72 7.89 -4.99 8.18
N ALA A 73 7.62 -4.29 7.07
CA ALA A 73 6.38 -3.55 6.88
C ALA A 73 5.15 -4.47 6.92
N ALA A 74 5.17 -5.57 6.16
CA ALA A 74 4.07 -6.53 6.11
C ALA A 74 3.82 -7.18 7.49
N GLY A 75 4.88 -7.53 8.22
CA GLY A 75 4.80 -8.04 9.59
C GLY A 75 4.11 -7.05 10.53
N SER A 76 4.54 -5.78 10.51
CA SER A 76 3.93 -4.72 11.33
C SER A 76 2.46 -4.47 10.96
N GLN A 77 2.14 -4.44 9.66
CA GLN A 77 0.78 -4.25 9.16
C GLN A 77 -0.16 -5.38 9.57
N ILE A 78 0.28 -6.64 9.46
CA ILE A 78 -0.59 -7.78 9.80
C ILE A 78 -0.86 -7.89 11.30
N ASP A 79 0.12 -7.51 12.12
CA ASP A 79 -0.01 -7.50 13.58
C ASP A 79 -1.02 -6.45 14.05
N GLN A 80 -1.07 -5.31 13.37
CA GLN A 80 -2.00 -4.20 13.67
C GLN A 80 -3.35 -4.31 12.98
N ALA A 81 -3.52 -5.21 12.00
CA ALA A 81 -4.75 -5.32 11.21
C ALA A 81 -5.97 -5.67 12.09
N THR A 82 -7.02 -4.87 12.00
CA THR A 82 -8.33 -5.07 12.67
C THR A 82 -9.47 -5.29 11.68
N THR A 83 -9.20 -5.18 10.38
CA THR A 83 -10.17 -5.39 9.30
C THR A 83 -9.61 -6.34 8.23
N PRO A 84 -10.47 -7.08 7.49
CA PRO A 84 -10.02 -7.93 6.39
C PRO A 84 -9.20 -7.17 5.33
N GLU A 85 -9.59 -5.94 5.01
CA GLU A 85 -8.86 -5.11 4.05
C GLU A 85 -7.43 -4.76 4.52
N GLN A 86 -7.25 -4.43 5.79
CA GLN A 86 -5.90 -4.20 6.34
C GLN A 86 -5.03 -5.46 6.26
N ALA A 87 -5.61 -6.65 6.46
CA ALA A 87 -4.88 -7.90 6.28
C ALA A 87 -4.53 -8.16 4.79
N ARG A 88 -5.43 -7.82 3.86
CA ARG A 88 -5.15 -7.87 2.41
C ARG A 88 -4.04 -6.91 1.99
N LEU A 89 -4.01 -5.70 2.54
CA LEU A 89 -2.92 -4.75 2.31
C LEU A 89 -1.58 -5.30 2.82
N ALA A 90 -1.55 -5.93 4.00
CA ALA A 90 -0.36 -6.61 4.50
C ALA A 90 0.10 -7.75 3.56
N LYS A 91 -0.84 -8.51 3.00
CA LYS A 91 -0.55 -9.51 1.96
C LYS A 91 0.06 -8.88 0.72
N GLN A 92 -0.46 -7.75 0.22
CA GLN A 92 0.10 -7.06 -0.94
C GLN A 92 1.54 -6.62 -0.69
N THR A 93 1.84 -6.03 0.47
CA THR A 93 3.21 -5.69 0.87
C THR A 93 4.13 -6.92 0.86
N ALA A 94 3.65 -8.07 1.34
CA ALA A 94 4.42 -9.31 1.28
C ALA A 94 4.65 -9.82 -0.15
N LEU A 95 3.65 -9.70 -1.02
CA LEU A 95 3.77 -10.06 -2.44
C LEU A 95 4.79 -9.18 -3.16
N GLU A 96 4.81 -7.87 -2.91
CA GLU A 96 5.86 -6.97 -3.40
C GLU A 96 7.25 -7.42 -2.95
N GLY A 97 7.40 -7.76 -1.66
CA GLY A 97 8.64 -8.34 -1.12
C GLY A 97 9.07 -9.60 -1.87
N LEU A 98 8.12 -10.46 -2.25
CA LEU A 98 8.41 -11.68 -3.00
C LEU A 98 8.83 -11.40 -4.45
N TYR A 99 8.35 -10.33 -5.07
CA TYR A 99 8.88 -9.86 -6.35
C TYR A 99 10.33 -9.36 -6.21
N TYR A 100 10.68 -8.68 -5.11
CA TYR A 100 12.06 -8.31 -4.83
C TYR A 100 12.97 -9.53 -4.62
N ILE A 101 12.50 -10.56 -3.91
CA ILE A 101 13.20 -11.85 -3.82
C ILE A 101 13.42 -12.45 -5.21
N ARG A 102 12.38 -12.47 -6.06
CA ARG A 102 12.48 -12.97 -7.43
C ARG A 102 13.54 -12.21 -8.22
N ALA A 103 13.54 -10.88 -8.12
CA ALA A 103 14.53 -10.01 -8.77
C ALA A 103 15.95 -10.27 -8.27
N ALA A 104 16.14 -10.45 -6.96
CA ALA A 104 17.45 -10.81 -6.40
C ALA A 104 17.96 -12.15 -6.95
N ARG A 105 17.10 -13.16 -7.04
CA ARG A 105 17.45 -14.48 -7.59
C ARG A 105 17.83 -14.38 -9.07
N LEU A 106 17.08 -13.60 -9.86
CA LEU A 106 17.41 -13.34 -11.27
C LEU A 106 18.77 -12.64 -11.41
N ALA A 107 19.07 -11.63 -10.58
CA ALA A 107 20.36 -10.95 -10.58
C ALA A 107 21.53 -11.90 -10.29
N MET A 108 21.33 -12.85 -9.39
CA MET A 108 22.32 -13.88 -9.05
C MET A 108 22.37 -15.05 -10.06
N GLY A 109 21.61 -14.99 -11.16
CA GLY A 109 21.53 -16.08 -12.16
C GLY A 109 20.90 -17.37 -11.62
N MET A 110 20.11 -17.28 -10.56
CA MET A 110 19.41 -18.41 -9.94
C MET A 110 18.04 -18.64 -10.59
N ASP A 111 17.47 -19.83 -10.35
CA ASP A 111 16.04 -20.05 -10.59
C ASP A 111 15.22 -19.01 -9.81
N PRO A 112 14.38 -18.17 -10.47
CA PRO A 112 13.58 -17.15 -9.82
C PRO A 112 12.54 -17.73 -8.83
N GLY A 113 12.30 -19.04 -8.88
CA GLY A 113 11.35 -19.71 -8.01
C GLY A 113 9.90 -19.63 -8.52
N PRO A 114 8.94 -20.07 -7.68
CA PRO A 114 7.54 -20.12 -8.06
C PRO A 114 6.98 -18.75 -8.48
N GLU A 115 5.95 -18.77 -9.30
CA GLU A 115 5.23 -17.54 -9.64
C GLU A 115 4.67 -16.87 -8.38
N VAL A 116 4.77 -15.54 -8.37
CA VAL A 116 4.19 -14.70 -7.35
C VAL A 116 2.82 -14.27 -7.85
N GLN A 117 1.82 -14.27 -6.96
CA GLN A 117 0.51 -13.73 -7.30
C GLN A 117 0.67 -12.26 -7.70
N GLY A 118 -0.07 -11.82 -8.72
CA GLY A 118 0.00 -10.44 -9.20
C GLY A 118 -0.32 -9.44 -8.10
N ILE A 119 0.31 -8.28 -8.15
CA ILE A 119 0.04 -7.12 -7.29
C ILE A 119 -0.77 -6.07 -8.05
N ASP A 120 -1.46 -5.21 -7.29
CA ASP A 120 -2.39 -4.23 -7.86
C ASP A 120 -1.70 -3.26 -8.81
N GLY A 121 -2.35 -2.99 -9.94
CA GLY A 121 -1.84 -2.07 -10.97
C GLY A 121 -0.62 -2.59 -11.75
N GLN A 122 -0.03 -3.73 -11.39
CA GLN A 122 1.19 -4.24 -12.05
C GLN A 122 1.00 -4.48 -13.55
N GLN A 123 -0.11 -5.14 -13.93
CA GLN A 123 -0.40 -5.43 -15.32
C GLN A 123 -0.67 -4.17 -16.13
N GLN A 124 -1.36 -3.20 -15.53
CA GLN A 124 -1.69 -1.92 -16.15
C GLN A 124 -0.45 -1.04 -16.34
N ALA A 125 0.48 -1.08 -15.38
CA ALA A 125 1.71 -0.28 -15.45
C ALA A 125 2.70 -0.78 -16.51
N GLY A 126 2.55 -2.02 -16.96
CA GLY A 126 3.44 -2.62 -17.96
C GLY A 126 4.83 -2.95 -17.40
N ARG A 127 5.79 -3.15 -18.31
CA ARG A 127 7.17 -3.50 -17.96
C ARG A 127 8.17 -2.92 -18.96
N VAL A 128 9.38 -2.69 -18.49
CA VAL A 128 10.54 -2.36 -19.31
C VAL A 128 10.91 -3.57 -20.14
N THR A 129 11.01 -3.41 -21.47
CA THR A 129 11.40 -4.50 -22.39
C THR A 129 12.73 -4.28 -23.08
N GLU A 130 13.29 -3.07 -22.98
CA GLU A 130 14.54 -2.71 -23.65
C GLU A 130 15.35 -1.73 -22.79
N ASP A 131 16.66 -1.74 -23.00
CA ASP A 131 17.57 -0.80 -22.37
C ASP A 131 17.27 0.62 -22.84
N ARG A 132 17.20 1.55 -21.90
CA ARG A 132 16.99 2.96 -22.20
C ARG A 132 17.78 3.87 -21.30
N LYS A 133 18.19 5.01 -21.87
CA LYS A 133 18.97 6.05 -21.22
C LYS A 133 18.41 7.41 -21.62
N VAL A 134 18.24 8.29 -20.64
CA VAL A 134 17.69 9.63 -20.82
C VAL A 134 18.52 10.60 -19.97
N ASP A 135 18.92 11.72 -20.57
CA ASP A 135 19.47 12.85 -19.82
C ASP A 135 18.34 13.67 -19.20
N PHE A 136 18.31 13.74 -17.87
CA PHE A 136 17.28 14.43 -17.11
C PHE A 136 17.92 15.29 -16.01
N GLU A 137 17.65 16.61 -16.02
CA GLU A 137 18.19 17.56 -15.05
C GLU A 137 19.73 17.48 -14.88
N GLY A 138 20.44 17.21 -15.99
CA GLY A 138 21.91 17.10 -16.01
C GLY A 138 22.46 15.77 -15.49
N ARG A 139 21.61 14.74 -15.33
CA ARG A 139 21.98 13.39 -14.87
C ARG A 139 21.46 12.33 -15.85
N GLU A 140 22.22 11.26 -16.06
CA GLU A 140 21.79 10.13 -16.89
C GLU A 140 20.89 9.19 -16.06
N ILE A 141 19.65 9.03 -16.48
CA ILE A 141 18.70 8.06 -15.91
C ILE A 141 18.58 6.89 -16.87
N ALA A 142 18.66 5.67 -16.35
CA ALA A 142 18.57 4.47 -17.15
C ALA A 142 17.50 3.49 -16.65
N ALA A 143 16.92 2.74 -17.58
CA ALA A 143 16.02 1.63 -17.35
C ALA A 143 16.50 0.41 -18.15
N SER A 144 16.26 -0.79 -17.63
CA SER A 144 16.60 -2.05 -18.30
C SER A 144 15.62 -3.17 -17.91
N PRO A 145 15.34 -4.13 -18.81
CA PRO A 145 14.65 -5.37 -18.45
C PRO A 145 15.50 -6.26 -17.53
N ASP A 146 16.83 -6.09 -17.56
CA ASP A 146 17.79 -6.97 -16.90
C ASP A 146 18.58 -6.26 -15.78
N PRO A 147 18.99 -6.99 -14.73
CA PRO A 147 19.80 -6.43 -13.66
C PRO A 147 21.21 -6.07 -14.16
N SER A 148 21.70 -4.90 -13.75
CA SER A 148 23.10 -4.52 -13.97
C SER A 148 23.58 -3.55 -12.90
N ASP A 149 24.89 -3.36 -12.76
CA ASP A 149 25.44 -2.33 -11.88
C ASP A 149 24.99 -0.90 -12.27
N ARG A 150 24.57 -0.69 -13.52
CA ARG A 150 24.01 0.60 -13.98
C ARG A 150 22.55 0.79 -13.60
N THR A 151 21.83 -0.31 -13.37
CA THR A 151 20.39 -0.35 -13.07
C THR A 151 20.13 -1.25 -11.86
N PRO A 152 20.68 -0.94 -10.67
CA PRO A 152 20.62 -1.87 -9.54
C PRO A 152 19.27 -1.86 -8.82
N ASN A 153 18.38 -0.91 -9.11
CA ASN A 153 17.12 -0.73 -8.39
C ASN A 153 15.98 -1.41 -9.13
N TYR A 154 15.45 -2.50 -8.58
CA TYR A 154 14.27 -3.15 -9.13
C TYR A 154 12.99 -2.43 -8.68
N TYR A 155 11.98 -2.41 -9.54
CA TYR A 155 10.60 -2.12 -9.17
C TYR A 155 9.67 -3.20 -9.71
N PRO A 156 8.76 -3.75 -8.90
CA PRO A 156 7.89 -4.85 -9.33
C PRO A 156 6.80 -4.43 -10.31
N GLY A 157 6.57 -3.13 -10.51
CA GLY A 157 5.47 -2.60 -11.31
C GLY A 157 4.23 -2.34 -10.45
N GLY A 158 3.45 -1.32 -10.78
CA GLY A 158 2.28 -0.93 -9.99
C GLY A 158 1.98 0.56 -10.07
N ARG A 159 1.22 1.08 -9.10
CA ARG A 159 0.90 2.50 -8.98
C ARG A 159 1.63 3.15 -7.82
N VAL A 160 2.14 4.36 -8.03
CA VAL A 160 2.73 5.22 -6.99
C VAL A 160 2.03 6.57 -7.05
N ALA A 161 1.34 6.94 -5.96
CA ALA A 161 0.52 8.16 -5.89
C ALA A 161 -0.37 8.32 -7.14
N GLY A 162 -1.19 7.29 -7.40
CA GLY A 162 -2.09 7.22 -8.55
C GLY A 162 -1.42 6.83 -9.88
N ARG A 163 -0.13 7.09 -10.08
CA ARG A 163 0.51 6.95 -11.40
C ARG A 163 1.17 5.59 -11.63
N PRO A 164 1.01 4.98 -12.81
CA PRO A 164 1.69 3.73 -13.16
C PRO A 164 3.21 3.90 -13.23
N VAL A 165 3.93 2.93 -12.68
CA VAL A 165 5.39 2.80 -12.80
C VAL A 165 5.66 1.39 -13.35
N PRO A 166 6.27 1.26 -14.55
CA PRO A 166 6.51 -0.04 -15.15
C PRO A 166 7.44 -0.93 -14.31
N ALA A 167 7.22 -2.24 -14.36
CA ALA A 167 8.14 -3.19 -13.77
C ALA A 167 9.50 -3.16 -14.50
N GLY A 168 10.62 -3.15 -13.78
CA GLY A 168 11.94 -3.12 -14.42
C GLY A 168 13.07 -2.75 -13.47
N TRP A 169 14.27 -2.65 -14.03
CA TRP A 169 15.49 -2.25 -13.33
C TRP A 169 15.86 -0.81 -13.70
N TYR A 170 16.26 -0.02 -12.71
CA TYR A 170 16.48 1.42 -12.85
C TYR A 170 17.79 1.87 -12.22
N SER A 171 18.43 2.88 -12.82
CA SER A 171 19.66 3.47 -12.29
C SER A 171 19.45 4.15 -10.95
N GLU A 172 18.31 4.80 -10.80
CA GLU A 172 17.85 5.38 -9.54
C GLU A 172 16.36 5.15 -9.34
N PRO A 173 15.90 5.08 -8.08
CA PRO A 173 14.51 4.87 -7.76
C PRO A 173 13.70 6.18 -7.84
N TRP A 174 13.58 6.73 -9.04
CA TRP A 174 12.98 8.05 -9.32
C TRP A 174 11.52 8.20 -8.87
N TRP A 175 10.81 7.10 -8.61
CA TRP A 175 9.45 7.08 -8.05
C TRP A 175 9.40 7.24 -6.52
N ARG A 176 10.48 6.90 -5.78
CA ARG A 176 10.48 6.93 -4.30
C ARG A 176 10.07 8.29 -3.71
N PRO A 177 10.50 9.44 -4.24
CA PRO A 177 10.05 10.74 -3.72
C PRO A 177 8.51 10.91 -3.76
N ALA A 178 7.86 10.45 -4.83
CA ALA A 178 6.41 10.54 -4.95
C ALA A 178 5.68 9.57 -4.01
N LEU A 179 6.27 8.41 -3.72
CA LEU A 179 5.75 7.47 -2.73
C LEU A 179 5.67 8.10 -1.33
N VAL A 180 6.66 8.93 -0.97
CA VAL A 180 6.72 9.61 0.33
C VAL A 180 5.87 10.88 0.34
N ALA A 181 5.98 11.71 -0.70
CA ALA A 181 5.29 13.00 -0.76
C ALA A 181 3.80 12.90 -1.14
N GLY A 182 3.37 11.77 -1.70
CA GLY A 182 2.02 11.60 -2.25
C GLY A 182 1.74 12.41 -3.51
N ALA A 183 2.76 13.11 -4.05
CA ALA A 183 2.65 13.97 -5.20
C ALA A 183 3.88 13.85 -6.10
N TRP A 184 3.66 14.03 -7.40
CA TRP A 184 4.72 13.97 -8.40
C TRP A 184 5.16 15.38 -8.80
N GLY A 185 6.49 15.60 -8.87
CA GLY A 185 7.03 16.84 -9.40
C GLY A 185 6.82 16.95 -10.91
N MET A 186 6.65 18.17 -11.44
CA MET A 186 6.44 18.40 -12.88
C MET A 186 7.53 17.76 -13.76
N GLY A 187 8.78 17.74 -13.30
CA GLY A 187 9.89 17.10 -14.02
C GLY A 187 9.72 15.59 -14.20
N SER A 188 9.02 14.91 -13.28
CA SER A 188 8.82 13.45 -13.36
C SER A 188 7.94 13.03 -14.53
N MET A 189 7.03 13.89 -15.00
CA MET A 189 6.24 13.64 -16.23
C MET A 189 7.14 13.62 -17.46
N PHE A 190 8.05 14.60 -17.57
CA PHE A 190 8.99 14.65 -18.68
C PHE A 190 9.94 13.45 -18.66
N LEU A 191 10.49 13.12 -17.49
CA LEU A 191 11.32 11.92 -17.33
C LEU A 191 10.56 10.65 -17.75
N PHE A 192 9.32 10.50 -17.28
CA PHE A 192 8.50 9.34 -17.61
C PHE A 192 8.26 9.23 -19.12
N SER A 193 7.80 10.31 -19.75
CA SER A 193 7.53 10.32 -21.19
C SER A 193 8.81 10.03 -21.99
N ALA A 194 9.92 10.68 -21.65
CA ALA A 194 11.21 10.44 -22.30
C ALA A 194 11.71 9.00 -22.12
N MET A 195 11.42 8.38 -20.97
CA MET A 195 11.81 7.01 -20.68
C MET A 195 10.88 5.98 -21.31
N PHE A 196 9.58 6.20 -21.45
CA PHE A 196 8.67 5.10 -21.82
C PHE A 196 7.90 5.31 -23.12
N SER A 197 8.00 6.50 -23.74
CA SER A 197 7.40 6.73 -25.06
C SER A 197 7.88 5.68 -26.08
N GLY A 198 6.91 5.06 -26.76
CA GLY A 198 7.15 4.05 -27.79
C GLY A 198 7.74 2.72 -27.31
N MET A 199 7.87 2.48 -26.00
CA MET A 199 8.42 1.22 -25.49
C MET A 199 7.38 0.10 -25.58
N ALA A 200 7.75 -1.00 -26.22
CA ALA A 200 6.91 -2.19 -26.23
C ALA A 200 6.66 -2.68 -24.79
N GLY A 201 5.42 -3.01 -24.43
CA GLY A 201 5.12 -3.51 -23.08
C GLY A 201 4.87 -2.46 -22.00
N VAL A 202 4.98 -1.16 -22.32
CA VAL A 202 4.35 -0.08 -21.55
C VAL A 202 3.16 0.42 -22.36
N PRO A 203 1.92 0.37 -21.84
CA PRO A 203 0.74 0.82 -22.59
C PRO A 203 0.87 2.29 -23.04
N GLU A 204 0.34 2.63 -24.20
CA GLU A 204 0.48 3.98 -24.75
C GLU A 204 -0.18 5.02 -23.83
N GLU A 205 -1.32 4.70 -23.23
CA GLU A 205 -1.99 5.54 -22.23
C GLU A 205 -1.11 5.79 -20.99
N THR A 206 -0.32 4.78 -20.60
CA THR A 206 0.64 4.88 -19.51
C THR A 206 1.83 5.75 -19.94
N ALA A 207 2.43 5.47 -21.10
CA ALA A 207 3.58 6.16 -21.68
C ALA A 207 3.32 7.65 -22.01
N ALA A 208 2.13 7.96 -22.52
CA ALA A 208 1.66 9.30 -22.83
C ALA A 208 1.34 10.12 -21.57
N GLY A 209 1.22 9.46 -20.43
CA GLY A 209 0.88 10.10 -19.18
C GLY A 209 -0.53 10.66 -19.16
N GLU A 210 -1.48 10.02 -19.84
CA GLU A 210 -2.89 10.45 -19.82
C GLU A 210 -3.46 10.34 -18.40
N ASP A 211 -3.01 9.34 -17.65
CA ASP A 211 -3.25 9.16 -16.21
C ASP A 211 -2.38 10.09 -15.32
N MET A 212 -1.68 11.04 -15.93
CA MET A 212 -0.80 12.02 -15.26
C MET A 212 -1.32 13.47 -15.41
N GLY A 213 -2.40 13.67 -16.17
CA GLY A 213 -3.08 14.96 -16.35
C GLY A 213 -4.50 15.03 -15.75
N ALA A 214 -5.02 13.90 -15.23
CA ALA A 214 -6.27 13.86 -14.49
C ALA A 214 -5.96 13.97 -12.98
N ASP A 215 -6.14 15.18 -12.47
CA ASP A 215 -6.53 15.59 -11.11
C ASP A 215 -6.23 14.68 -9.90
N GLY A 216 -5.80 15.35 -8.81
CA GLY A 216 -5.81 14.83 -7.44
C GLY A 216 -7.22 14.67 -6.87
N SER A 217 -8.11 14.06 -7.65
CA SER A 217 -9.45 13.67 -7.28
C SER A 217 -9.77 12.36 -7.98
N ASP A 218 -9.66 11.27 -7.23
CA ASP A 218 -10.46 10.04 -7.30
C ASP A 218 -9.61 8.76 -7.25
N GLY A 219 -10.10 7.80 -6.47
CA GLY A 219 -9.38 6.62 -5.99
C GLY A 219 -9.55 6.37 -4.50
N GLY A 220 -10.43 7.12 -3.82
CA GLY A 220 -11.08 6.62 -2.62
C GLY A 220 -12.21 5.69 -3.05
N SER A 221 -11.98 4.37 -3.04
CA SER A 221 -13.06 3.39 -3.10
C SER A 221 -13.87 3.44 -1.80
N GLY A 222 -14.72 4.45 -1.69
CA GLY A 222 -15.82 4.53 -0.76
C GLY A 222 -17.11 4.52 -1.57
N ASP A 223 -17.52 3.34 -2.01
CA ASP A 223 -18.76 3.16 -2.76
C ASP A 223 -19.95 3.70 -1.96
N ASP A 224 -20.72 4.50 -2.67
CA ASP A 224 -21.96 5.18 -2.31
C ASP A 224 -22.94 4.35 -1.46
N TYR A 225 -23.17 4.81 -0.23
CA TYR A 225 -24.46 4.68 0.42
C TYR A 225 -24.86 6.01 1.05
N ASN A 226 -25.29 6.97 0.23
CA ASN A 226 -26.20 8.01 0.71
C ASN A 226 -27.18 8.45 -0.39
N GLY A 227 -28.43 7.98 -0.28
CA GLY A 227 -29.53 8.43 -1.13
C GLY A 227 -30.89 8.22 -0.44
N GLY A 228 -31.49 9.32 0.02
CA GLY A 228 -32.93 9.50 0.31
C GLY A 228 -33.32 9.31 1.77
N ASP A 229 -33.29 10.36 2.60
CA ASP A 229 -34.36 11.37 2.81
C ASP A 229 -35.54 10.88 3.67
N SER A 230 -35.69 11.45 4.87
CA SER A 230 -36.97 11.94 5.41
C SER A 230 -36.80 12.52 6.81
N GLY A 231 -36.97 13.85 6.88
CA GLY A 231 -37.65 14.68 7.90
C GLY A 231 -37.66 14.28 9.39
N GLY A 232 -37.50 15.29 10.25
CA GLY A 232 -37.88 15.18 11.66
C GLY A 232 -37.09 16.07 12.60
N ASP A 233 -37.32 17.37 12.49
CA ASP A 233 -37.30 18.38 13.55
C ASP A 233 -37.54 17.78 14.95
N THR A 234 -36.53 17.82 15.82
CA THR A 234 -36.75 17.90 17.26
C THR A 234 -35.58 18.62 17.94
N GLU A 235 -35.84 19.88 18.21
CA GLU A 235 -35.25 20.72 19.26
C GLU A 235 -35.11 19.95 20.58
N TYR A 236 -33.90 19.79 21.11
CA TYR A 236 -33.65 19.72 22.56
C TYR A 236 -32.18 20.02 22.89
N GLY A 237 -31.98 21.05 23.72
CA GLY A 237 -31.03 20.97 24.84
C GLY A 237 -29.68 21.66 24.66
N ALA A 238 -29.65 22.95 24.95
CA ALA A 238 -28.47 23.74 25.24
C ALA A 238 -27.74 23.28 26.52
N MET A 239 -26.41 23.43 26.54
CA MET A 239 -25.51 23.79 27.65
C MET A 239 -24.07 23.64 27.11
N ASP A 240 -23.42 24.69 26.62
CA ASP A 240 -22.77 25.80 27.33
C ASP A 240 -21.40 25.42 27.94
N ASP A 241 -20.47 26.38 27.78
CA ASP A 241 -19.15 26.50 28.40
C ASP A 241 -18.04 25.52 27.91
N GLY A 242 -16.87 25.95 27.44
CA GLY A 242 -16.22 27.26 27.43
C GLY A 242 -14.73 27.10 27.09
N GLY A 243 -14.12 28.17 26.56
CA GLY A 243 -12.65 28.38 26.45
C GLY A 243 -11.98 27.63 25.29
N GLY A 244 -11.47 28.31 24.25
CA GLY A 244 -10.37 29.29 24.29
C GLY A 244 -9.05 28.53 24.07
N GLY A 245 -8.42 28.60 22.89
CA GLY A 245 -7.21 29.44 22.67
C GLY A 245 -5.99 28.89 23.43
N MET A 246 -4.78 28.73 22.92
CA MET A 246 -3.99 29.37 21.87
C MET A 246 -2.72 28.51 21.70
N PHE A 247 -2.02 28.73 20.60
CA PHE A 247 -0.61 28.38 20.37
C PHE A 247 0.35 29.01 21.40
N ASP A 248 1.63 28.61 21.28
CA ASP A 248 2.85 29.08 21.97
C ASP A 248 3.08 28.44 23.36
N GLY A 249 4.26 27.99 23.75
CA GLY A 249 5.63 28.24 23.30
C GLY A 249 6.57 27.51 24.28
N GLY A 250 7.84 27.37 23.92
CA GLY A 250 8.77 26.44 24.56
C GLY A 250 9.15 26.72 26.02
N GLY A 251 9.94 25.81 26.58
CA GLY A 251 10.58 26.01 27.88
C GLY A 251 10.89 24.72 28.63
N ASP A 252 12.05 24.15 28.31
CA ASP A 252 13.05 23.62 29.24
C ASP A 252 12.61 23.26 30.68
N PHE A 253 12.63 21.96 31.00
CA PHE A 253 12.90 21.49 32.35
C PHE A 253 13.76 20.23 32.28
N GLY A 254 15.08 20.43 32.43
CA GLY A 254 16.01 19.37 32.75
C GLY A 254 15.79 18.78 34.15
N GLY A 255 16.50 17.68 34.38
CA GLY A 255 17.03 17.35 35.70
C GLY A 255 16.40 16.15 36.40
N GLY A 256 17.13 15.03 36.34
CA GLY A 256 17.43 14.26 37.55
C GLY A 256 16.72 12.92 37.71
N GLY A 257 17.52 11.88 37.99
CA GLY A 257 17.06 10.76 38.79
C GLY A 257 17.47 9.39 38.31
N ASP A 258 18.78 9.14 38.25
CA ASP A 258 19.32 7.78 38.33
C ASP A 258 19.01 7.23 39.73
N PHE A 259 18.22 6.15 39.82
CA PHE A 259 18.02 5.37 41.05
C PHE A 259 18.11 3.89 40.69
N GLY A 260 19.27 3.31 40.99
CA GLY A 260 19.52 1.88 40.87
C GLY A 260 19.03 1.05 42.05
N GLY A 261 19.13 -0.26 41.85
CA GLY A 261 19.35 -1.28 42.88
C GLY A 261 18.11 -1.81 43.59
N PHE A 262 17.64 -3.00 43.18
CA PHE A 262 17.74 -4.26 43.93
C PHE A 262 17.68 -5.43 42.94
#